data_AF-A0A6G3CZB2-F1
#
_entry.id   AF-A0A6G3CZB2-F1
#
_cell.length_a   1.000
_cell.length_b   1.000
_cell.length_c   1.000
_cell.angle_alpha   90.00
_cell.angle_beta   90.00
_cell.angle_gamma   90.00
#
_symmetry.space_group_name_H-M   'P 1'
#
loop_
_entity.id
_entity.type
_entity.pdbx_description
1 polymer ?
#
loop_
_entity_poly.entity_id
_entity_poly.type
_entity_poly.pdbx_seq_one_letter_code
_entity_poly.pdbx_strand_id
1 'polypeptide(L)'
;MSAGTGDRGELFVDGTGGGRTDGATAGRTRRAAAGVGRAPAGGGAAVMFSDGDPSPSHSPGAASGTPTESAGVAAEGTRSTALPRARTGPPRRGSRRERKSWPKVAQRIVPDDLQPEVLRLELTELGDAFRAYQWRPEPDLAVLAELHDRKARAFTLWADVTDDASLREEADRAAAAARTTREMDANRRGLPVDGEGPVIERLLTRGQGVHARTVLEHVRTGSPFPEAEARLAVLMLTLRAARAGTGNVTGQDLGGWLQGDAERVLQELVDVGWLLLPEDVTAGDALMSRPEEPAQVTVPSLLADAPRPFAFGKVTRARLSGWAQKVVGDRKLRKKKAGAATRLLAVYTAAHSRPGGCLGGVGEDAGLALDEVAQFCGLRPEEVAEHAGLLAAAGWLAQEADTTDGRLRARLAERVLPLSGLL
;
A
#
# COMPACT_ATOMS: atom_id res chain seq x y z
N MET A 1 -9.09 -59.43 32.52
CA MET A 1 -8.04 -60.41 32.89
C MET A 1 -8.53 -61.79 32.47
N SER A 2 -7.63 -62.61 31.90
CA SER A 2 -7.79 -63.98 31.35
C SER A 2 -8.70 -64.09 30.11
N ALA A 3 -8.17 -64.07 28.87
CA ALA A 3 -7.33 -65.06 28.15
C ALA A 3 -8.12 -66.30 27.68
N GLY A 4 -8.41 -66.32 26.38
CA GLY A 4 -8.90 -67.46 25.61
C GLY A 4 -7.84 -67.90 24.59
N THR A 5 -7.63 -69.20 24.55
CA THR A 5 -6.59 -70.00 23.89
C THR A 5 -6.89 -70.37 22.43
N GLY A 6 -5.83 -70.69 21.67
CA GLY A 6 -5.84 -71.53 20.46
C GLY A 6 -4.99 -70.91 19.34
N ASP A 7 -3.67 -71.11 19.29
CA ASP A 7 -2.87 -72.31 18.96
C ASP A 7 -2.95 -72.79 17.49
N ARG A 8 -1.74 -73.01 16.96
CA ARG A 8 -1.28 -73.63 15.70
C ARG A 8 -1.37 -72.77 14.43
N GLY A 9 -0.30 -72.55 13.68
CA GLY A 9 1.04 -73.13 13.74
C GLY A 9 1.59 -73.25 12.32
N GLU A 10 2.80 -72.69 12.14
CA GLU A 10 3.84 -73.10 11.18
C GLU A 10 3.53 -72.85 9.67
N LEU A 11 4.44 -72.35 8.82
CA LEU A 11 5.88 -72.52 8.73
C LEU A 11 6.59 -71.27 8.15
N PHE A 12 7.80 -71.04 8.67
CA PHE A 12 9.00 -70.43 8.05
C PHE A 12 9.22 -70.89 6.58
N VAL A 13 9.92 -70.23 5.66
CA VAL A 13 11.30 -69.67 5.62
C VAL A 13 11.32 -68.72 4.40
N ASP A 14 11.58 -67.43 4.55
CA ASP A 14 12.85 -66.71 4.30
C ASP A 14 13.59 -67.00 2.97
N GLY A 15 14.14 -65.94 2.40
CA GLY A 15 15.44 -66.05 1.73
C GLY A 15 15.55 -65.58 0.29
N THR A 16 15.86 -64.29 0.13
CA THR A 16 16.89 -63.75 -0.80
C THR A 16 16.64 -63.87 -2.32
N GLY A 17 16.99 -62.92 -3.18
CA GLY A 17 17.76 -61.70 -3.08
C GLY A 17 18.23 -61.32 -4.50
N GLY A 18 18.42 -60.02 -4.74
CA GLY A 18 19.12 -59.46 -5.92
C GLY A 18 18.37 -59.61 -7.25
N GLY A 19 18.39 -58.67 -8.20
CA GLY A 19 19.10 -57.42 -8.35
C GLY A 19 18.89 -56.97 -9.80
N ARG A 20 18.97 -55.65 -10.04
CA ARG A 20 19.31 -54.94 -11.29
C ARG A 20 18.80 -55.50 -12.64
N THR A 21 18.10 -54.66 -13.41
CA THR A 21 18.73 -53.81 -14.46
C THR A 21 17.68 -52.96 -15.17
N ASP A 22 18.03 -51.67 -15.32
CA ASP A 22 17.91 -50.78 -16.48
C ASP A 22 17.00 -51.17 -17.67
N GLY A 23 16.29 -50.17 -18.17
CA GLY A 23 15.61 -50.27 -19.46
C GLY A 23 14.87 -48.99 -19.85
N ALA A 24 15.63 -47.94 -20.16
CA ALA A 24 15.12 -46.78 -20.86
C ALA A 24 14.50 -47.18 -22.21
N THR A 25 13.38 -46.58 -22.61
CA THR A 25 13.06 -46.40 -24.03
C THR A 25 12.29 -45.12 -24.26
N ALA A 26 12.79 -44.39 -25.25
CA ALA A 26 12.40 -43.09 -25.70
C ALA A 26 11.00 -43.00 -26.30
N GLY A 27 10.40 -41.82 -26.14
CA GLY A 27 9.95 -40.97 -27.24
C GLY A 27 8.94 -41.54 -28.23
N ARG A 28 7.71 -41.01 -28.16
CA ARG A 28 6.94 -40.77 -29.39
C ARG A 28 6.09 -39.51 -29.29
N THR A 29 6.47 -38.57 -30.15
CA THR A 29 5.72 -37.42 -30.64
C THR A 29 4.31 -37.76 -31.11
N ARG A 30 3.34 -36.86 -30.86
CA ARG A 30 2.31 -36.49 -31.83
C ARG A 30 1.79 -35.06 -31.61
N ARG A 31 1.69 -34.35 -32.73
CA ARG A 31 1.20 -32.98 -32.93
C ARG A 31 -0.32 -32.97 -33.14
N ALA A 32 -0.88 -31.76 -32.93
CA ALA A 32 -2.15 -31.19 -33.45
C ALA A 32 -3.45 -31.71 -32.81
N ALA A 33 -4.50 -30.92 -32.58
CA ALA A 33 -4.93 -29.66 -33.19
C ALA A 33 -5.79 -28.80 -32.23
N ALA A 34 -6.03 -27.55 -32.66
CA ALA A 34 -6.78 -26.49 -32.01
C ALA A 34 -8.27 -26.79 -31.77
N GLY A 35 -8.88 -26.11 -30.78
CA GLY A 35 -10.33 -26.04 -30.65
C GLY A 35 -10.86 -25.42 -29.36
N VAL A 36 -11.07 -24.10 -29.39
CA VAL A 36 -12.18 -23.34 -28.79
C VAL A 36 -12.27 -23.23 -27.25
N GLY A 37 -12.27 -21.96 -26.83
CA GLY A 37 -12.26 -21.47 -25.46
C GLY A 37 -13.40 -21.94 -24.57
N ARG A 38 -13.05 -22.13 -23.30
CA ARG A 38 -13.97 -22.02 -22.16
C ARG A 38 -13.25 -21.28 -21.05
N ALA A 39 -13.67 -20.05 -20.80
CA ALA A 39 -13.21 -19.25 -19.67
C ALA A 39 -13.60 -19.94 -18.36
N PRO A 40 -12.70 -20.07 -17.37
CA PRO A 40 -13.10 -20.36 -16.01
C PRO A 40 -13.45 -19.06 -15.29
N ALA A 41 -14.68 -19.02 -14.76
CA ALA A 41 -15.22 -17.98 -13.91
C ALA A 41 -14.26 -17.65 -12.75
N GLY A 42 -13.86 -16.38 -12.67
CA GLY A 42 -13.16 -15.84 -11.52
C GLY A 42 -14.11 -15.72 -10.34
N GLY A 43 -14.05 -16.68 -9.42
CA GLY A 43 -14.61 -16.54 -8.08
C GLY A 43 -13.78 -15.56 -7.25
N GLY A 44 -13.98 -14.27 -7.50
CA GLY A 44 -13.51 -13.21 -6.61
C GLY A 44 -14.48 -13.09 -5.44
N ALA A 45 -14.20 -13.76 -4.33
CA ALA A 45 -14.88 -13.48 -3.07
C ALA A 45 -14.54 -12.04 -2.65
N ALA A 46 -15.53 -11.16 -2.73
CA ALA A 46 -15.46 -9.81 -2.18
C ALA A 46 -15.37 -9.93 -0.65
N VAL A 47 -14.22 -9.55 -0.08
CA VAL A 47 -14.05 -9.45 1.37
C VAL A 47 -14.74 -8.15 1.79
N MET A 48 -15.94 -8.28 2.36
CA MET A 48 -16.70 -7.17 2.92
C MET A 48 -16.07 -6.79 4.26
N PHE A 49 -15.62 -5.54 4.39
CA PHE A 49 -15.16 -4.97 5.66
C PHE A 49 -16.26 -4.04 6.18
N SER A 50 -16.93 -4.45 7.26
CA SER A 50 -17.83 -3.60 8.03
C SER A 50 -17.20 -3.36 9.38
N ASP A 51 -17.04 -2.10 9.76
CA ASP A 51 -16.84 -1.69 11.16
C ASP A 51 -17.89 -0.62 11.44
N GLY A 52 -18.70 -0.86 12.47
CA GLY A 52 -19.70 0.07 12.98
C GLY A 52 -19.07 1.15 13.85
N ASP A 53 -19.58 2.37 13.73
CA ASP A 53 -19.27 3.47 14.65
C ASP A 53 -20.06 3.29 15.97
N PRO A 54 -19.49 3.59 17.14
CA PRO A 54 -20.25 3.61 18.38
C PRO A 54 -21.13 4.88 18.44
N SER A 55 -22.44 4.67 18.58
CA SER A 55 -23.40 5.73 18.91
C SER A 55 -23.19 6.24 20.33
N PRO A 56 -23.30 7.56 20.60
CA PRO A 56 -23.15 8.11 21.93
C PRO A 56 -24.43 7.89 22.75
N SER A 57 -24.27 7.25 23.91
CA SER A 57 -25.31 7.10 24.93
C SER A 57 -25.44 8.36 25.78
N HIS A 58 -26.69 8.81 25.93
CA HIS A 58 -27.12 9.88 26.83
C HIS A 58 -27.01 9.49 28.30
N SER A 59 -26.73 10.47 29.17
CA SER A 59 -27.20 10.50 30.57
C SER A 59 -27.22 11.95 31.11
N PRO A 60 -28.00 12.24 32.17
CA PRO A 60 -28.84 13.44 32.22
C PRO A 60 -28.44 14.51 33.26
N GLY A 61 -28.85 15.76 32.96
CA GLY A 61 -29.51 16.68 33.90
C GLY A 61 -28.69 17.49 34.92
N ALA A 62 -28.67 18.82 34.76
CA ALA A 62 -29.03 19.78 35.82
C ALA A 62 -29.23 21.19 35.23
N ALA A 63 -30.26 21.87 35.71
CA ALA A 63 -30.90 23.06 35.14
C ALA A 63 -30.40 24.40 35.70
N SER A 64 -30.68 25.49 34.98
CA SER A 64 -31.09 26.87 35.39
C SER A 64 -30.77 27.84 34.23
N GLY A 65 -31.62 28.73 33.69
CA GLY A 65 -33.04 29.08 33.83
C GLY A 65 -33.32 30.29 32.89
N THR A 66 -34.21 30.11 31.89
CA THR A 66 -35.35 30.96 31.43
C THR A 66 -35.19 32.50 31.11
N PRO A 67 -36.17 33.18 30.45
CA PRO A 67 -36.41 33.22 28.98
C PRO A 67 -36.90 34.60 28.43
N THR A 68 -37.16 34.76 27.12
CA THR A 68 -38.26 35.60 26.52
C THR A 68 -38.34 35.33 25.00
N GLU A 69 -39.40 34.67 24.49
CA GLU A 69 -40.60 35.22 23.78
C GLU A 69 -40.31 35.74 22.35
N SER A 70 -41.07 35.48 21.27
CA SER A 70 -42.44 34.96 21.09
C SER A 70 -42.77 34.65 19.60
N ALA A 71 -43.61 33.61 19.39
CA ALA A 71 -44.72 33.38 18.42
C ALA A 71 -44.58 33.82 16.93
N GLY A 72 -44.82 32.97 15.91
CA GLY A 72 -46.08 32.29 15.51
C GLY A 72 -46.46 32.83 14.10
N VAL A 73 -47.10 32.19 13.11
CA VAL A 73 -47.97 31.00 12.96
C VAL A 73 -47.96 30.60 11.47
N ALA A 74 -48.25 29.34 11.16
CA ALA A 74 -48.39 28.73 9.84
C ALA A 74 -49.72 29.03 9.13
N ALA A 75 -49.80 28.84 7.79
CA ALA A 75 -50.86 28.06 7.11
C ALA A 75 -50.76 28.10 5.56
N GLU A 76 -51.11 26.96 4.97
CA GLU A 76 -51.23 26.61 3.55
C GLU A 76 -52.29 27.38 2.73
N GLY A 77 -52.14 27.32 1.40
CA GLY A 77 -53.29 27.07 0.51
C GLY A 77 -53.48 28.00 -0.69
N THR A 78 -53.07 27.52 -1.86
CA THR A 78 -53.70 27.70 -3.20
C THR A 78 -54.15 29.10 -3.66
N ARG A 79 -53.53 29.60 -4.75
CA ARG A 79 -54.19 29.75 -6.07
C ARG A 79 -53.27 30.42 -7.11
N SER A 80 -53.33 29.83 -8.30
CA SER A 80 -52.78 30.30 -9.57
C SER A 80 -53.29 31.70 -9.94
N THR A 81 -52.45 32.58 -10.50
CA THR A 81 -52.61 33.20 -11.84
C THR A 81 -51.65 34.37 -12.07
N ALA A 82 -51.31 34.54 -13.36
CA ALA A 82 -50.85 35.78 -14.03
C ALA A 82 -49.35 36.15 -13.99
N LEU A 83 -48.65 35.69 -15.02
CA LEU A 83 -47.53 36.42 -15.65
C LEU A 83 -48.01 37.79 -16.16
N PRO A 84 -47.15 38.81 -16.11
CA PRO A 84 -47.06 39.76 -17.22
C PRO A 84 -45.65 39.83 -17.81
N ARG A 85 -45.67 39.71 -19.13
CA ARG A 85 -44.59 39.80 -20.10
C ARG A 85 -43.96 41.20 -20.15
N ALA A 86 -42.64 41.18 -20.30
CA ALA A 86 -41.72 42.13 -20.94
C ALA A 86 -42.15 43.61 -21.12
N ARG A 87 -41.38 44.50 -20.50
CA ARG A 87 -41.14 45.86 -21.00
C ARG A 87 -39.68 46.03 -21.42
N THR A 88 -39.51 46.23 -22.72
CA THR A 88 -38.28 46.63 -23.41
C THR A 88 -37.90 48.07 -23.04
N GLY A 89 -36.75 48.25 -22.39
CA GLY A 89 -36.12 49.55 -22.18
C GLY A 89 -35.14 49.89 -23.33
N PRO A 90 -34.95 51.18 -23.67
CA PRO A 90 -34.15 51.60 -24.82
C PRO A 90 -32.65 51.41 -24.59
N PRO A 91 -31.83 51.25 -25.66
CA PRO A 91 -30.42 50.92 -25.54
C PRO A 91 -29.63 52.16 -25.07
N ARG A 92 -29.13 52.13 -23.84
CA ARG A 92 -28.09 53.06 -23.41
C ARG A 92 -26.78 52.69 -24.12
N ARG A 93 -26.42 53.48 -25.13
CA ARG A 93 -25.03 53.64 -25.60
C ARG A 93 -24.19 54.16 -24.44
N GLY A 94 -23.65 53.25 -23.64
CA GLY A 94 -22.54 53.49 -22.74
C GLY A 94 -21.30 52.85 -23.34
N SER A 95 -20.26 53.63 -23.57
CA SER A 95 -18.95 53.19 -24.02
C SER A 95 -18.54 51.88 -23.32
N ARG A 96 -18.27 50.84 -24.11
CA ARG A 96 -17.56 49.64 -23.67
C ARG A 96 -16.17 50.08 -23.22
N ARG A 97 -16.03 50.53 -21.97
CA ARG A 97 -14.75 50.52 -21.29
C ARG A 97 -14.39 49.04 -21.22
N GLU A 98 -13.49 48.62 -22.10
CA GLU A 98 -12.74 47.39 -21.95
C GLU A 98 -12.26 47.35 -20.51
N ARG A 99 -12.88 46.49 -19.70
CA ARG A 99 -12.34 46.13 -18.41
C ARG A 99 -11.00 45.47 -18.74
N LYS A 100 -9.90 46.24 -18.62
CA LYS A 100 -8.54 45.71 -18.66
C LYS A 100 -8.52 44.54 -17.67
N SER A 101 -8.59 43.33 -18.20
CA SER A 101 -8.49 42.12 -17.40
C SER A 101 -7.02 41.96 -17.14
N TRP A 102 -6.58 42.33 -15.94
CA TRP A 102 -5.18 42.21 -15.54
C TRP A 102 -4.73 40.76 -15.72
N PRO A 103 -3.54 40.50 -16.29
CA PRO A 103 -3.03 39.15 -16.39
C PRO A 103 -2.88 38.58 -14.98
N LYS A 104 -3.64 37.52 -14.71
CA LYS A 104 -3.64 36.82 -13.43
C LYS A 104 -2.96 35.47 -13.59
N VAL A 105 -2.11 35.15 -12.63
CA VAL A 105 -1.57 33.80 -12.46
C VAL A 105 -2.10 33.26 -11.15
N ALA A 106 -2.90 32.19 -11.23
CA ALA A 106 -3.69 31.69 -10.10
C ALA A 106 -4.59 32.79 -9.49
N GLN A 107 -4.25 33.30 -8.29
CA GLN A 107 -5.01 34.34 -7.58
C GLN A 107 -4.28 35.70 -7.55
N ARG A 108 -3.03 35.78 -8.02
CA ARG A 108 -2.24 37.01 -7.97
C ARG A 108 -2.38 37.83 -9.24
N ILE A 109 -2.45 39.14 -9.04
CA ILE A 109 -2.44 40.14 -10.09
C ILE A 109 -0.97 40.45 -10.38
N VAL A 110 -0.54 40.25 -11.63
CA VAL A 110 0.82 40.60 -12.05
C VAL A 110 0.89 42.13 -12.20
N PRO A 111 1.80 42.84 -11.51
CA PRO A 111 1.95 44.27 -11.65
C PRO A 111 2.35 44.68 -13.07
N ASP A 112 1.74 45.75 -13.58
CA ASP A 112 2.01 46.25 -14.95
C ASP A 112 3.43 46.82 -15.10
N ASP A 113 4.08 47.19 -13.99
CA ASP A 113 5.42 47.75 -13.90
C ASP A 113 6.49 46.74 -13.47
N LEU A 114 6.15 45.45 -13.35
CA LEU A 114 7.08 44.40 -12.93
C LEU A 114 8.26 44.30 -13.90
N GLN A 115 9.48 44.54 -13.37
CA GLN A 115 10.74 44.34 -14.08
C GLN A 115 11.48 43.12 -13.54
N PRO A 116 12.19 42.35 -14.37
CA PRO A 116 12.35 42.54 -15.81
C PRO A 116 11.07 42.19 -16.59
N GLU A 117 10.81 42.92 -17.67
CA GLU A 117 9.67 42.70 -18.58
C GLU A 117 9.49 41.23 -19.02
N VAL A 118 10.60 40.51 -19.17
CA VAL A 118 10.62 39.07 -19.51
C VAL A 118 9.87 38.22 -18.46
N LEU A 119 10.01 38.55 -17.17
CA LEU A 119 9.31 37.87 -16.09
C LEU A 119 7.79 38.14 -16.16
N ARG A 120 7.40 39.37 -16.47
CA ARG A 120 6.00 39.77 -16.62
C ARG A 120 5.31 39.02 -17.78
N LEU A 121 6.03 38.86 -18.90
CA LEU A 121 5.57 38.06 -20.03
C LEU A 121 5.43 36.57 -19.67
N GLU A 122 6.46 35.97 -19.04
CA GLU A 122 6.41 34.56 -18.60
C GLU A 122 5.24 34.30 -17.65
N LEU A 123 4.98 35.19 -16.68
CA LEU A 123 3.82 35.07 -15.79
C LEU A 123 2.51 35.12 -16.58
N THR A 124 2.37 36.04 -17.53
CA THR A 124 1.17 36.15 -18.36
C THR A 124 0.94 34.86 -19.18
N GLU A 125 1.98 34.38 -19.86
CA GLU A 125 1.95 33.14 -20.63
C GLU A 125 1.63 31.92 -19.77
N LEU A 126 2.19 31.86 -18.56
CA LEU A 126 1.93 30.79 -17.60
C LEU A 126 0.44 30.75 -17.18
N GLY A 127 -0.16 31.91 -16.93
CA GLY A 127 -1.59 32.03 -16.65
C GLY A 127 -2.45 31.51 -17.80
N ASP A 128 -2.09 31.83 -19.04
CA ASP A 128 -2.75 31.32 -20.24
C ASP A 128 -2.54 29.83 -20.45
N ALA A 129 -1.34 29.31 -20.19
CA ALA A 129 -1.02 27.90 -20.32
C ALA A 129 -1.77 27.04 -19.30
N PHE A 130 -1.93 27.49 -18.05
CA PHE A 130 -2.78 26.80 -17.06
C PHE A 130 -4.26 26.83 -17.46
N ARG A 131 -4.76 27.94 -18.00
CA ARG A 131 -6.14 28.03 -18.52
C ARG A 131 -6.32 27.07 -19.69
N ALA A 132 -5.42 27.09 -20.67
CA ALA A 132 -5.46 26.19 -21.81
C ALA A 132 -5.43 24.72 -21.39
N TYR A 133 -4.63 24.38 -20.36
CA TYR A 133 -4.59 23.04 -19.78
C TYR A 133 -5.94 22.64 -19.16
N GLN A 134 -6.61 23.53 -18.42
CA GLN A 134 -7.93 23.26 -17.82
C GLN A 134 -9.03 22.98 -18.86
N TRP A 135 -8.88 23.49 -20.08
CA TRP A 135 -9.81 23.26 -21.18
C TRP A 135 -9.53 21.98 -21.98
N ARG A 136 -8.46 21.24 -21.66
CA ARG A 136 -8.15 19.99 -22.37
C ARG A 136 -9.14 18.88 -22.01
N PRO A 137 -9.63 18.11 -22.98
CA PRO A 137 -10.54 16.99 -22.73
C PRO A 137 -9.85 15.83 -22.00
N GLU A 138 -8.54 15.65 -22.21
CA GLU A 138 -7.73 14.63 -21.55
C GLU A 138 -6.62 15.28 -20.71
N PRO A 139 -6.56 15.02 -19.39
CA PRO A 139 -5.54 15.58 -18.53
C PRO A 139 -4.19 14.86 -18.73
N ASP A 140 -3.18 15.60 -19.21
CA ASP A 140 -1.80 15.12 -19.34
C ASP A 140 -0.95 15.58 -18.14
N LEU A 141 -0.66 14.64 -17.25
CA LEU A 141 0.07 14.92 -16.02
C LEU A 141 1.53 15.35 -16.27
N ALA A 142 2.16 14.94 -17.38
CA ALA A 142 3.50 15.41 -17.72
C ALA A 142 3.50 16.91 -18.04
N VAL A 143 2.52 17.35 -18.84
CA VAL A 143 2.33 18.78 -19.17
C VAL A 143 1.99 19.58 -17.90
N LEU A 144 1.12 19.06 -17.04
CA LEU A 144 0.79 19.73 -15.78
C LEU A 144 1.99 19.89 -14.84
N ALA A 145 2.84 18.87 -14.74
CA ALA A 145 4.06 18.94 -13.95
C ALA A 145 5.02 20.03 -14.47
N GLU A 146 5.19 20.12 -15.79
CA GLU A 146 6.02 21.15 -16.42
C GLU A 146 5.47 22.57 -16.16
N LEU A 147 4.14 22.75 -16.19
CA LEU A 147 3.50 24.02 -15.83
C LEU A 147 3.75 24.40 -14.36
N HIS A 148 3.69 23.44 -13.44
CA HIS A 148 4.01 23.69 -12.04
C HIS A 148 5.48 24.05 -11.82
N ASP A 149 6.39 23.45 -12.59
CA ASP A 149 7.81 23.77 -12.58
C ASP A 149 8.11 25.18 -13.10
N ARG A 150 7.50 25.56 -14.24
CA ARG A 150 7.58 26.93 -14.76
C ARG A 150 7.03 27.93 -13.75
N LYS A 151 5.92 27.60 -13.08
CA LYS A 151 5.34 28.40 -12.00
C LYS A 151 6.31 28.59 -10.84
N ALA A 152 6.95 27.51 -10.37
CA ALA A 152 7.91 27.58 -9.28
C ALA A 152 9.06 28.53 -9.63
N ARG A 153 9.68 28.37 -10.81
CA ARG A 153 10.78 29.23 -11.26
C ARG A 153 10.36 30.69 -11.40
N ALA A 154 9.23 30.96 -12.04
CA ALA A 154 8.72 32.33 -12.20
C ALA A 154 8.41 33.00 -10.86
N PHE A 155 7.88 32.25 -9.89
CA PHE A 155 7.57 32.79 -8.57
C PHE A 155 8.81 33.00 -7.70
N THR A 156 9.83 32.15 -7.81
CA THR A 156 11.14 32.39 -7.20
C THR A 156 11.77 33.68 -7.75
N LEU A 157 11.82 33.83 -9.08
CA LEU A 157 12.38 35.04 -9.71
C LEU A 157 11.58 36.29 -9.34
N TRP A 158 10.26 36.19 -9.25
CA TRP A 158 9.43 37.30 -8.79
C TRP A 158 9.69 37.64 -7.32
N ALA A 159 9.80 36.63 -6.46
CA ALA A 159 10.16 36.83 -5.06
C ALA A 159 11.52 37.51 -4.89
N ASP A 160 12.50 37.18 -5.73
CA ASP A 160 13.84 37.78 -5.66
C ASP A 160 13.84 39.25 -6.09
N VAL A 161 12.99 39.63 -7.04
CA VAL A 161 12.82 41.02 -7.50
C VAL A 161 12.09 41.87 -6.46
N THR A 162 11.04 41.33 -5.82
CA THR A 162 10.17 42.11 -4.92
C THR A 162 10.46 41.89 -3.43
N ASP A 163 11.40 41.00 -3.11
CA ASP A 163 11.70 40.48 -1.77
C ASP A 163 10.45 40.01 -0.99
N ASP A 164 9.52 39.34 -1.68
CA ASP A 164 8.27 38.85 -1.08
C ASP A 164 8.40 37.39 -0.64
N ALA A 165 8.49 37.15 0.66
CA ALA A 165 8.58 35.81 1.24
C ALA A 165 7.37 34.92 0.92
N SER A 166 6.18 35.49 0.74
CA SER A 166 4.98 34.72 0.41
C SER A 166 5.01 34.15 -1.01
N LEU A 167 5.73 34.81 -1.94
CA LEU A 167 5.99 34.28 -3.28
C LEU A 167 6.95 33.08 -3.23
N ARG A 168 7.90 33.06 -2.29
CA ARG A 168 8.80 31.90 -2.07
C ARG A 168 8.02 30.68 -1.60
N GLU A 169 7.12 30.85 -0.63
CA GLU A 169 6.23 29.76 -0.19
C GLU A 169 5.29 29.25 -1.29
N GLU A 170 4.82 30.14 -2.18
CA GLU A 170 4.05 29.74 -3.36
C GLU A 170 4.90 29.01 -4.40
N ALA A 171 6.17 29.39 -4.57
CA ALA A 171 7.12 28.70 -5.42
C ALA A 171 7.41 27.29 -4.89
N ASP A 172 7.62 27.14 -3.58
CA ASP A 172 7.84 25.85 -2.93
C ASP A 172 6.62 24.93 -3.06
N ARG A 173 5.41 25.49 -2.86
CA ARG A 173 4.16 24.75 -3.10
C ARG A 173 4.01 24.33 -4.57
N ALA A 174 4.38 25.19 -5.52
CA ALA A 174 4.36 24.85 -6.94
C ALA A 174 5.38 23.75 -7.27
N ALA A 175 6.60 23.82 -6.72
CA ALA A 175 7.61 22.79 -6.89
C ALA A 175 7.16 21.45 -6.28
N ALA A 176 6.53 21.48 -5.10
CA ALA A 176 5.92 20.30 -4.49
C ALA A 176 4.81 19.71 -5.39
N ALA A 177 3.92 20.55 -5.93
CA ALA A 177 2.87 20.13 -6.86
C ALA A 177 3.45 19.49 -8.14
N ALA A 178 4.53 20.04 -8.68
CA ALA A 178 5.23 19.47 -9.83
C ALA A 178 5.78 18.07 -9.52
N ARG A 179 6.45 17.89 -8.37
CA ARG A 179 6.94 16.58 -7.91
C ARG A 179 5.80 15.58 -7.75
N THR A 180 4.72 15.95 -7.05
CA THR A 180 3.55 15.08 -6.86
C THR A 180 2.89 14.71 -8.19
N THR A 181 2.79 15.65 -9.13
CA THR A 181 2.17 15.38 -10.44
C THR A 181 3.02 14.43 -11.27
N ARG A 182 4.35 14.56 -11.25
CA ARG A 182 5.26 13.58 -11.87
C ARG A 182 5.14 12.22 -11.22
N GLU A 183 5.07 12.15 -9.90
CA GLU A 183 4.85 10.90 -9.18
C GLU A 183 3.52 10.26 -9.57
N MET A 184 2.45 11.04 -9.70
CA MET A 184 1.15 10.55 -10.19
C MET A 184 1.24 10.06 -11.63
N ASP A 185 1.94 10.77 -12.51
CA ASP A 185 2.16 10.35 -13.90
C ASP A 185 2.96 9.05 -13.99
N ALA A 186 4.06 8.96 -13.24
CA ALA A 186 4.90 7.77 -13.16
C ALA A 186 4.13 6.56 -12.58
N ASN A 187 3.32 6.77 -11.54
CA ASN A 187 2.45 5.74 -10.97
C ASN A 187 1.36 5.32 -11.97
N ARG A 188 0.77 6.25 -12.74
CA ARG A 188 -0.27 5.98 -13.74
C ARG A 188 0.29 5.24 -14.96
N ARG A 189 1.46 5.66 -15.45
CA ARG A 189 2.07 5.11 -16.66
C ARG A 189 2.96 3.90 -16.38
N GLY A 190 3.22 3.56 -15.10
CA GLY A 190 4.07 2.44 -14.69
C GLY A 190 5.50 2.50 -15.24
N LEU A 191 5.93 3.67 -15.71
CA LEU A 191 7.17 3.86 -16.46
C LEU A 191 8.39 3.67 -15.55
N PRO A 192 9.39 2.87 -15.96
CA PRO A 192 10.70 2.91 -15.35
C PRO A 192 11.32 4.30 -15.57
N VAL A 193 12.04 4.81 -14.58
CA VAL A 193 12.74 6.12 -14.66
C VAL A 193 13.70 6.20 -15.86
N ASP A 194 14.11 5.04 -16.41
CA ASP A 194 15.07 4.94 -17.52
C ASP A 194 14.48 4.45 -18.86
N GLY A 195 13.16 4.57 -19.06
CA GLY A 195 12.60 4.72 -20.41
C GLY A 195 12.81 3.59 -21.42
N GLU A 196 12.79 2.31 -21.04
CA GLU A 196 12.51 1.20 -21.97
C GLU A 196 12.12 -0.06 -21.16
N GLY A 197 10.83 -0.33 -21.07
CA GLY A 197 10.33 -1.53 -20.39
C GLY A 197 8.80 -1.61 -20.42
N PRO A 198 8.21 -2.82 -20.33
CA PRO A 198 6.77 -3.00 -20.29
C PRO A 198 6.15 -2.24 -19.11
N VAL A 199 4.99 -1.63 -19.32
CA VAL A 199 4.23 -0.94 -18.26
C VAL A 199 3.74 -1.98 -17.25
N ILE A 200 4.35 -1.99 -16.06
CA ILE A 200 3.97 -2.91 -14.98
C ILE A 200 3.02 -2.18 -14.03
N GLU A 201 1.76 -2.61 -13.98
CA GLU A 201 0.81 -2.15 -12.97
C GLU A 201 1.23 -2.70 -11.60
N ARG A 202 1.55 -1.79 -10.67
CA ARG A 202 2.07 -2.12 -9.34
C ARG A 202 1.00 -1.92 -8.27
N LEU A 203 1.03 -2.79 -7.27
CA LEU A 203 0.06 -2.77 -6.17
C LEU A 203 0.25 -1.58 -5.23
N LEU A 204 1.50 -1.16 -5.06
CA LEU A 204 1.88 0.00 -4.26
C LEU A 204 2.38 1.11 -5.19
N THR A 205 1.97 2.34 -4.89
CA THR A 205 2.63 3.53 -5.43
C THR A 205 3.98 3.75 -4.76
N ARG A 206 4.84 4.60 -5.34
CA ARG A 206 6.15 4.93 -4.73
C ARG A 206 6.02 5.43 -3.28
N GLY A 207 5.08 6.35 -3.03
CA GLY A 207 4.82 6.88 -1.69
C GLY A 207 4.31 5.81 -0.71
N GLN A 208 3.48 4.87 -1.20
CA GLN A 208 3.07 3.72 -0.38
C GLN A 208 4.25 2.77 -0.10
N GLY A 209 5.18 2.63 -1.05
CA GLY A 209 6.44 1.92 -0.85
C GLY A 209 7.29 2.48 0.27
N VAL A 210 7.38 3.81 0.39
CA VAL A 210 8.05 4.48 1.52
C VAL A 210 7.40 4.07 2.84
N HIS A 211 6.06 4.15 2.94
CA HIS A 211 5.35 3.74 4.15
C HIS A 211 5.52 2.24 4.46
N ALA A 212 5.56 1.38 3.44
CA ALA A 212 5.84 -0.04 3.63
C ALA A 212 7.19 -0.23 4.32
N ARG A 213 8.25 0.43 3.83
CA ARG A 213 9.60 0.37 4.43
C ARG A 213 9.64 0.92 5.85
N THR A 214 8.92 2.01 6.14
CA THR A 214 8.77 2.51 7.52
C THR A 214 8.15 1.47 8.45
N VAL A 215 7.14 0.73 8.00
CA VAL A 215 6.55 -0.36 8.79
C VAL A 215 7.54 -1.52 8.95
N LEU A 216 8.26 -1.91 7.90
CA LEU A 216 9.24 -2.99 7.99
C LEU A 216 10.36 -2.65 8.98
N GLU A 217 10.82 -1.40 8.96
CA GLU A 217 11.82 -0.89 9.90
C GLU A 217 11.32 -0.92 11.34
N HIS A 218 10.09 -0.44 11.58
CA HIS A 218 9.46 -0.50 12.90
C HIS A 218 9.38 -1.93 13.43
N VAL A 219 9.03 -2.90 12.58
CA VAL A 219 8.98 -4.33 12.94
C VAL A 219 10.38 -4.88 13.21
N ARG A 220 11.37 -4.53 12.37
CA ARG A 220 12.76 -4.99 12.54
C ARG A 220 13.30 -4.64 13.93
N THR A 221 13.08 -3.40 14.36
CA THR A 221 13.60 -2.87 15.63
C THR A 221 12.68 -3.15 16.83
N GLY A 222 11.38 -3.32 16.60
CA GLY A 222 10.36 -3.40 17.65
C GLY A 222 9.72 -4.78 17.87
N SER A 223 10.20 -5.83 17.20
CA SER A 223 9.70 -7.19 17.44
C SER A 223 10.15 -7.69 18.82
N PRO A 224 9.25 -8.23 19.66
CA PRO A 224 9.58 -8.74 21.00
C PRO A 224 10.37 -10.06 20.98
N PHE A 225 10.27 -10.82 19.88
CA PHE A 225 10.87 -12.14 19.73
C PHE A 225 11.74 -12.23 18.47
N PRO A 226 12.89 -12.92 18.52
CA PRO A 226 13.78 -13.05 17.37
C PRO A 226 13.26 -14.01 16.30
N GLU A 227 12.40 -14.97 16.64
CA GLU A 227 11.92 -16.04 15.76
C GLU A 227 11.10 -15.52 14.58
N ALA A 228 11.27 -16.18 13.43
CA ALA A 228 10.65 -15.74 12.18
C ALA A 228 9.11 -15.80 12.21
N GLU A 229 8.53 -16.80 12.87
CA GLU A 229 7.08 -16.93 13.04
C GLU A 229 6.51 -15.75 13.84
N ALA A 230 7.15 -15.40 14.97
CA ALA A 230 6.74 -14.26 15.77
C ALA A 230 6.90 -12.94 14.99
N ARG A 231 8.02 -12.74 14.28
CA ARG A 231 8.23 -11.56 13.43
C ARG A 231 7.20 -11.44 12.31
N LEU A 232 6.78 -12.56 11.70
CA LEU A 232 5.72 -12.57 10.69
C LEU A 232 4.38 -12.19 11.31
N ALA A 233 4.04 -12.73 12.49
CA ALA A 233 2.83 -12.34 13.22
C ALA A 233 2.83 -10.84 13.54
N VAL A 234 3.93 -10.34 14.11
CA VAL A 234 4.16 -8.93 14.45
C VAL A 234 3.95 -8.06 13.22
N LEU A 235 4.59 -8.35 12.09
CA LEU A 235 4.40 -7.60 10.84
C LEU A 235 2.93 -7.50 10.43
N MET A 236 2.24 -8.65 10.39
CA MET A 236 0.87 -8.70 9.92
C MET A 236 -0.09 -7.99 10.88
N LEU A 237 0.08 -8.18 12.19
CA LEU A 237 -0.70 -7.52 13.24
C LEU A 237 -0.44 -6.00 13.28
N THR A 238 0.81 -5.57 13.16
CA THR A 238 1.18 -4.16 13.01
C THR A 238 0.46 -3.54 11.82
N LEU A 239 0.44 -4.18 10.65
CA LEU A 239 -0.29 -3.68 9.49
C LEU A 239 -1.81 -3.60 9.69
N ARG A 240 -2.39 -4.56 10.43
CA ARG A 240 -3.83 -4.55 10.78
C ARG A 240 -4.15 -3.38 11.71
N ALA A 241 -3.30 -3.15 12.71
CA ALA A 241 -3.48 -2.16 13.78
C ALA A 241 -2.91 -0.75 13.47
N ALA A 242 -2.12 -0.58 12.40
CA ALA A 242 -1.29 0.60 12.13
C ALA A 242 -1.99 1.97 12.20
N ARG A 243 -3.32 2.04 12.02
CA ARG A 243 -4.06 3.31 12.04
C ARG A 243 -4.47 3.75 13.45
N ALA A 244 -4.86 2.81 14.30
CA ALA A 244 -5.60 3.09 15.53
C ALA A 244 -5.08 2.34 16.75
N GLY A 245 -4.05 1.51 16.58
CA GLY A 245 -3.60 0.57 17.59
C GLY A 245 -4.47 -0.69 17.71
N THR A 246 -5.65 -0.69 17.09
CA THR A 246 -6.55 -1.84 17.05
C THR A 246 -6.76 -2.35 15.62
N GLY A 247 -6.97 -3.66 15.48
CA GLY A 247 -7.26 -4.31 14.21
C GLY A 247 -8.08 -5.59 14.39
N ASN A 248 -8.68 -6.05 13.30
CA ASN A 248 -9.45 -7.29 13.28
C ASN A 248 -8.64 -8.39 12.57
N VAL A 249 -8.66 -9.59 13.13
CA VAL A 249 -8.07 -10.80 12.56
C VAL A 249 -9.06 -11.95 12.63
N THR A 250 -8.90 -12.90 11.72
CA THR A 250 -9.66 -14.15 11.72
C THR A 250 -8.74 -15.34 12.00
N GLY A 251 -9.32 -16.46 12.42
CA GLY A 251 -8.59 -17.73 12.49
C GLY A 251 -7.94 -18.12 11.16
N GLN A 252 -8.60 -17.81 10.05
CA GLN A 252 -8.08 -18.03 8.70
C GLN A 252 -6.84 -17.17 8.39
N ASP A 253 -6.81 -15.91 8.86
CA ASP A 253 -5.64 -15.06 8.74
C ASP A 253 -4.46 -15.67 9.49
N LEU A 254 -4.65 -15.96 10.78
CA LEU A 254 -3.62 -16.50 11.68
C LEU A 254 -3.07 -17.84 11.18
N GLY A 255 -3.95 -18.78 10.84
CA GLY A 255 -3.54 -20.08 10.29
C GLY A 255 -2.86 -19.96 8.92
N GLY A 256 -3.25 -18.99 8.10
CA GLY A 256 -2.60 -18.71 6.83
C GLY A 256 -1.16 -18.20 6.97
N TRP A 257 -0.89 -17.40 8.01
CA TRP A 257 0.42 -16.83 8.30
C TRP A 257 1.34 -17.84 8.97
N LEU A 258 0.87 -18.46 10.05
CA LEU A 258 1.70 -19.18 11.03
C LEU A 258 1.52 -20.70 10.97
N GLN A 259 0.67 -21.21 10.08
CA GLN A 259 0.42 -22.65 9.94
C GLN A 259 0.05 -23.27 11.31
N GLY A 260 0.78 -24.28 11.78
CA GLY A 260 0.52 -24.96 13.05
C GLY A 260 0.99 -24.20 14.30
N ASP A 261 1.77 -23.12 14.15
CA ASP A 261 2.35 -22.37 15.27
C ASP A 261 1.46 -21.21 15.75
N ALA A 262 0.31 -21.01 15.13
CA ALA A 262 -0.52 -19.82 15.30
C ALA A 262 -0.91 -19.56 16.78
N GLU A 263 -1.38 -20.59 17.49
CA GLU A 263 -1.81 -20.45 18.88
C GLU A 263 -0.66 -20.13 19.81
N ARG A 264 0.45 -20.89 19.69
CA ARG A 264 1.66 -20.70 20.49
C ARG A 264 2.21 -19.28 20.33
N VAL A 265 2.40 -18.84 19.09
CA VAL A 265 2.97 -17.51 18.79
C VAL A 265 2.03 -16.40 19.27
N LEU A 266 0.72 -16.58 19.10
CA LEU A 266 -0.24 -15.59 19.58
C LEU A 266 -0.21 -15.48 21.11
N GLN A 267 -0.15 -16.63 21.80
CA GLN A 267 -0.04 -16.67 23.26
C GLN A 267 1.25 -16.01 23.75
N GLU A 268 2.40 -16.31 23.12
CA GLU A 268 3.70 -15.69 23.46
C GLU A 268 3.63 -14.15 23.36
N LEU A 269 2.98 -13.62 22.32
CA LEU A 269 2.81 -12.17 22.13
C LEU A 269 1.88 -11.54 23.19
N VAL A 270 0.86 -12.29 23.64
CA VAL A 270 -0.05 -11.86 24.72
C VAL A 270 0.65 -11.88 26.07
N ASP A 271 1.42 -12.93 26.36
CA ASP A 271 2.11 -13.12 27.65
C ASP A 271 3.12 -12.00 27.94
N VAL A 272 3.79 -11.49 26.90
CA VAL A 272 4.73 -10.35 27.04
C VAL A 272 4.04 -8.98 26.93
N GLY A 273 2.71 -8.96 26.80
CA GLY A 273 1.91 -7.73 26.68
C GLY A 273 2.14 -6.96 25.38
N TRP A 274 2.77 -7.56 24.37
CA TRP A 274 2.96 -6.92 23.06
C TRP A 274 1.64 -6.87 22.29
N LEU A 275 0.81 -7.90 22.45
CA LEU A 275 -0.56 -7.97 21.93
C LEU A 275 -1.55 -8.05 23.09
N LEU A 276 -2.65 -7.30 23.01
CA LEU A 276 -3.78 -7.45 23.93
C LEU A 276 -4.98 -8.01 23.16
N LEU A 277 -5.58 -9.03 23.74
CA LEU A 277 -6.91 -9.55 23.38
C LEU A 277 -7.94 -8.98 24.36
N PRO A 278 -9.24 -8.96 24.00
CA PRO A 278 -10.31 -8.72 24.97
C PRO A 278 -10.19 -9.65 26.19
N GLU A 279 -10.59 -9.19 27.38
CA GLU A 279 -10.37 -9.90 28.65
C GLU A 279 -10.94 -11.33 28.68
N ASP A 280 -11.97 -11.60 27.89
CA ASP A 280 -12.69 -12.85 27.77
C ASP A 280 -12.27 -13.71 26.56
N VAL A 281 -11.27 -13.27 25.80
CA VAL A 281 -10.80 -13.92 24.57
C VAL A 281 -9.41 -14.48 24.76
N THR A 282 -9.27 -15.80 24.66
CA THR A 282 -7.98 -16.47 24.66
C THR A 282 -7.34 -16.48 23.26
N ALA A 283 -6.05 -16.83 23.18
CA ALA A 283 -5.39 -17.07 21.89
C ALA A 283 -6.13 -18.13 21.07
N GLY A 284 -6.58 -19.23 21.71
CA GLY A 284 -7.38 -20.27 21.07
C GLY A 284 -8.71 -19.74 20.51
N ASP A 285 -9.41 -18.89 21.24
CA ASP A 285 -10.67 -18.27 20.77
C ASP A 285 -10.44 -17.39 19.54
N ALA A 286 -9.34 -16.62 19.53
CA ALA A 286 -8.96 -15.82 18.36
C ALA A 286 -8.68 -16.69 17.13
N LEU A 287 -8.12 -17.90 17.29
CA LEU A 287 -7.95 -18.86 16.19
C LEU A 287 -9.27 -19.46 15.69
N MET A 288 -10.32 -19.45 16.50
CA MET A 288 -11.65 -19.94 16.12
C MET A 288 -12.54 -18.85 15.51
N SER A 289 -12.10 -17.59 15.56
CA SER A 289 -12.82 -16.43 15.01
C SER A 289 -13.04 -16.54 13.50
N ARG A 290 -14.20 -16.02 13.05
CA ARG A 290 -14.67 -16.12 11.66
C ARG A 290 -14.76 -14.75 11.01
N PRO A 291 -14.85 -14.65 9.67
CA PRO A 291 -15.01 -13.37 9.01
C PRO A 291 -16.23 -12.55 9.49
N GLU A 292 -17.31 -13.24 9.88
CA GLU A 292 -18.53 -12.61 10.40
C GLU A 292 -18.37 -12.10 11.84
N GLU A 293 -17.43 -12.68 12.59
CA GLU A 293 -17.14 -12.35 13.98
C GLU A 293 -15.61 -12.42 14.19
N PRO A 294 -14.88 -11.41 13.68
CA PRO A 294 -13.43 -11.41 13.76
C PRO A 294 -12.97 -11.07 15.18
N ALA A 295 -11.84 -11.63 15.58
CA ALA A 295 -11.20 -11.24 16.84
C ALA A 295 -10.60 -9.85 16.71
N GLN A 296 -11.00 -8.94 17.60
CA GLN A 296 -10.33 -7.66 17.76
C GLN A 296 -9.02 -7.87 18.53
N VAL A 297 -7.95 -7.24 18.05
CA VAL A 297 -6.63 -7.24 18.70
C VAL A 297 -6.14 -5.82 18.88
N THR A 298 -5.36 -5.59 19.93
CA THR A 298 -4.74 -4.30 20.23
C THR A 298 -3.23 -4.43 20.32
N VAL A 299 -2.49 -3.55 19.66
CA VAL A 299 -1.03 -3.41 19.77
C VAL A 299 -0.78 -2.09 20.52
N PRO A 300 -0.44 -2.13 21.82
CA PRO A 300 -0.38 -0.94 22.66
C PRO A 300 0.55 0.15 22.14
N SER A 301 1.69 -0.22 21.57
CA SER A 301 2.68 0.73 21.01
C SER A 301 2.17 1.52 19.80
N LEU A 302 1.02 1.15 19.23
CA LEU A 302 0.39 1.80 18.08
C LEU A 302 -0.84 2.65 18.47
N LEU A 303 -1.21 2.69 19.76
CA LEU A 303 -2.27 3.56 20.27
C LEU A 303 -1.88 5.05 20.15
N ALA A 304 -2.89 5.93 20.19
CA ALA A 304 -2.70 7.36 19.97
C ALA A 304 -2.03 8.09 21.14
N ASP A 305 -1.80 7.37 22.23
CA ASP A 305 -1.38 7.84 23.54
C ASP A 305 0.11 8.26 23.54
N ALA A 306 0.81 7.95 22.45
CA ALA A 306 2.18 8.32 22.13
C ALA A 306 2.27 8.89 20.69
N PRO A 307 3.41 9.49 20.27
CA PRO A 307 3.60 9.91 18.89
C PRO A 307 3.34 8.75 17.93
N ARG A 308 2.35 8.90 17.05
CA ARG A 308 1.94 7.80 16.16
C ARG A 308 3.12 7.41 15.28
N PRO A 309 3.54 6.12 15.29
CA PRO A 309 4.69 5.68 14.50
C PRO A 309 4.43 5.77 12.99
N PHE A 310 3.16 5.87 12.58
CA PHE A 310 2.75 5.93 11.19
C PHE A 310 1.83 7.13 10.92
N ALA A 311 2.19 7.92 9.90
CA ALA A 311 1.45 9.11 9.47
C ALA A 311 0.62 8.85 8.19
N PHE A 312 -0.04 7.69 8.08
CA PHE A 312 -0.85 7.34 6.90
C PHE A 312 -2.31 6.99 7.21
N GLY A 313 -3.20 7.34 6.28
CA GLY A 313 -4.65 7.18 6.43
C GLY A 313 -5.19 5.78 6.11
N LYS A 314 -6.53 5.63 6.21
CA LYS A 314 -7.26 4.35 6.01
C LYS A 314 -6.92 3.65 4.69
N VAL A 315 -6.86 4.40 3.59
CA VAL A 315 -6.61 3.87 2.24
C VAL A 315 -5.21 3.27 2.13
N THR A 316 -4.19 4.01 2.56
CA THR A 316 -2.80 3.53 2.56
C THR A 316 -2.66 2.30 3.46
N ARG A 317 -3.21 2.33 4.68
CA ARG A 317 -3.20 1.17 5.58
C ARG A 317 -3.78 -0.08 4.91
N ALA A 318 -4.95 0.03 4.29
CA ALA A 318 -5.60 -1.09 3.60
C ALA A 318 -4.76 -1.61 2.42
N ARG A 319 -4.12 -0.72 1.65
CA ARG A 319 -3.22 -1.07 0.55
C ARG A 319 -1.97 -1.82 1.04
N LEU A 320 -1.33 -1.35 2.11
CA LEU A 320 -0.16 -1.99 2.70
C LEU A 320 -0.50 -3.38 3.25
N SER A 321 -1.58 -3.48 4.03
CA SER A 321 -2.03 -4.77 4.58
C SER A 321 -2.38 -5.76 3.46
N GLY A 322 -3.13 -5.33 2.44
CA GLY A 322 -3.47 -6.17 1.29
C GLY A 322 -2.26 -6.56 0.42
N TRP A 323 -1.27 -5.68 0.29
CA TRP A 323 -0.01 -5.98 -0.38
C TRP A 323 0.78 -7.05 0.38
N ALA A 324 0.99 -6.88 1.69
CA ALA A 324 1.71 -7.85 2.50
C ALA A 324 1.02 -9.21 2.50
N GLN A 325 -0.31 -9.24 2.61
CA GLN A 325 -1.11 -10.47 2.51
C GLN A 325 -0.88 -11.20 1.18
N LYS A 326 -0.79 -10.46 0.06
CA LYS A 326 -0.53 -11.04 -1.27
C LYS A 326 0.90 -11.57 -1.40
N VAL A 327 1.88 -10.89 -0.81
CA VAL A 327 3.28 -11.35 -0.80
C VAL A 327 3.43 -12.62 0.03
N VAL A 328 3.01 -12.59 1.30
CA VAL A 328 3.06 -13.73 2.24
C VAL A 328 2.23 -14.90 1.71
N GLY A 329 1.09 -14.61 1.08
CA GLY A 329 0.17 -15.59 0.50
C GLY A 329 0.47 -16.00 -0.94
N ASP A 330 1.63 -15.64 -1.52
CA ASP A 330 1.96 -15.96 -2.91
C ASP A 330 1.80 -17.46 -3.19
N ARG A 331 1.16 -17.75 -4.32
CA ARG A 331 0.77 -19.12 -4.66
C ARG A 331 1.98 -20.05 -4.80
N LYS A 332 3.12 -19.57 -5.32
CA LYS A 332 4.31 -20.41 -5.49
C LYS A 332 5.03 -20.61 -4.17
N LEU A 333 5.13 -19.58 -3.33
CA LEU A 333 5.66 -19.70 -1.97
C LEU A 333 4.86 -20.72 -1.15
N ARG A 334 3.53 -20.64 -1.19
CA ARG A 334 2.65 -21.62 -0.51
C ARG A 334 2.83 -23.05 -1.05
N LYS A 335 2.88 -23.22 -2.38
CA LYS A 335 3.11 -24.54 -3.01
C LYS A 335 4.45 -25.15 -2.63
N LYS A 336 5.47 -24.33 -2.45
CA LYS A 336 6.82 -24.74 -2.01
C LYS A 336 6.93 -24.88 -0.49
N LYS A 337 5.83 -24.68 0.26
CA LYS A 337 5.79 -24.70 1.73
C LYS A 337 6.84 -23.77 2.35
N ALA A 338 7.05 -22.59 1.76
CA ALA A 338 7.95 -21.59 2.30
C ALA A 338 7.55 -21.25 3.74
N GLY A 339 8.51 -21.35 4.67
CA GLY A 339 8.37 -21.00 6.08
C GLY A 339 8.31 -19.49 6.31
N ALA A 340 8.15 -19.07 7.57
CA ALA A 340 7.97 -17.67 7.94
C ALA A 340 9.15 -16.79 7.49
N ALA A 341 10.39 -17.23 7.72
CA ALA A 341 11.61 -16.50 7.33
C ALA A 341 11.68 -16.24 5.82
N THR A 342 11.40 -17.26 4.98
CA THR A 342 11.37 -17.10 3.52
C THR A 342 10.27 -16.13 3.07
N ARG A 343 9.10 -16.14 3.74
CA ARG A 343 8.00 -15.22 3.43
C ARG A 343 8.33 -13.79 3.86
N LEU A 344 8.99 -13.60 5.01
CA LEU A 344 9.52 -12.30 5.44
C LEU A 344 10.55 -11.78 4.44
N LEU A 345 11.48 -12.62 3.98
CA LEU A 345 12.45 -12.25 2.95
C LEU A 345 11.75 -11.84 1.64
N ALA A 346 10.66 -12.52 1.27
CA ALA A 346 9.84 -12.11 0.12
C ALA A 346 9.25 -10.70 0.31
N VAL A 347 8.69 -10.39 1.48
CA VAL A 347 8.17 -9.05 1.81
C VAL A 347 9.28 -8.00 1.72
N TYR A 348 10.42 -8.28 2.35
CA TYR A 348 11.53 -7.34 2.43
C TYR A 348 12.12 -7.05 1.05
N THR A 349 12.37 -8.08 0.24
CA THR A 349 12.87 -7.94 -1.14
C THR A 349 11.87 -7.24 -2.06
N ALA A 350 10.56 -7.48 -1.90
CA ALA A 350 9.54 -6.73 -2.62
C ALA A 350 9.58 -5.23 -2.27
N ALA A 351 9.61 -4.88 -0.99
CA ALA A 351 9.59 -3.48 -0.52
C ALA A 351 10.85 -2.67 -0.92
N HIS A 352 12.00 -3.35 -1.04
CA HIS A 352 13.29 -2.74 -1.34
C HIS A 352 13.79 -3.01 -2.77
N SER A 353 12.87 -3.38 -3.66
CA SER A 353 13.17 -3.54 -5.09
C SER A 353 12.92 -2.25 -5.86
N ARG A 354 13.78 -2.03 -6.85
CA ARG A 354 13.66 -0.96 -7.83
C ARG A 354 12.57 -1.22 -8.85
N PRO A 355 12.19 -0.21 -9.67
CA PRO A 355 11.25 -0.41 -10.77
C PRO A 355 11.59 -1.61 -11.68
N GLY A 356 12.87 -1.88 -11.93
CA GLY A 356 13.36 -3.02 -12.73
C GLY A 356 13.49 -4.35 -11.99
N GLY A 357 13.19 -4.38 -10.69
CA GLY A 357 13.25 -5.57 -9.83
C GLY A 357 14.58 -5.79 -9.11
N CYS A 358 15.63 -5.01 -9.40
CA CYS A 358 16.92 -5.14 -8.72
C CYS A 358 16.80 -4.70 -7.25
N LEU A 359 17.49 -5.40 -6.36
CA LEU A 359 17.51 -5.09 -4.92
C LEU A 359 18.54 -4.00 -4.58
N GLY A 360 18.16 -3.01 -3.77
CA GLY A 360 19.09 -2.02 -3.20
C GLY A 360 19.46 -0.80 -4.08
N GLY A 361 20.49 -0.06 -3.64
CA GLY A 361 20.99 1.22 -4.20
C GLY A 361 21.77 1.11 -5.53
N VAL A 362 22.20 2.25 -6.13
CA VAL A 362 23.02 2.29 -7.37
C VAL A 362 24.47 2.43 -6.89
N GLY A 363 25.41 1.71 -7.50
CA GLY A 363 26.84 1.86 -7.24
C GLY A 363 27.48 0.59 -6.68
N GLU A 364 28.73 0.70 -6.21
CA GLU A 364 29.51 -0.41 -5.63
C GLU A 364 28.84 -1.01 -4.38
N ASP A 365 28.01 -0.22 -3.69
CA ASP A 365 27.16 -0.63 -2.57
C ASP A 365 25.77 -1.17 -2.99
N ALA A 366 25.58 -1.53 -4.26
CA ALA A 366 24.31 -2.11 -4.73
C ALA A 366 23.99 -3.41 -3.96
N GLY A 367 22.74 -3.54 -3.51
CA GLY A 367 22.26 -4.65 -2.69
C GLY A 367 21.68 -4.21 -1.34
N LEU A 368 21.04 -5.14 -0.64
CA LEU A 368 20.49 -4.94 0.71
C LEU A 368 21.52 -5.40 1.75
N ALA A 369 21.68 -4.67 2.85
CA ALA A 369 22.58 -5.09 3.92
C ALA A 369 22.11 -6.43 4.53
N LEU A 370 22.98 -7.45 4.55
CA LEU A 370 22.61 -8.78 5.02
C LEU A 370 22.18 -8.78 6.48
N ASP A 371 22.83 -8.00 7.34
CA ASP A 371 22.49 -7.92 8.76
C ASP A 371 21.07 -7.37 8.98
N GLU A 372 20.68 -6.35 8.21
CA GLU A 372 19.33 -5.77 8.30
C GLU A 372 18.26 -6.74 7.79
N VAL A 373 18.56 -7.42 6.66
CA VAL A 373 17.68 -8.46 6.10
C VAL A 373 17.51 -9.61 7.09
N ALA A 374 18.62 -10.10 7.66
CA ALA A 374 18.63 -11.20 8.60
C ALA A 374 17.85 -10.87 9.86
N GLN A 375 18.12 -9.70 10.46
CA GLN A 375 17.39 -9.22 11.63
C GLN A 375 15.89 -9.10 11.36
N PHE A 376 15.48 -8.56 10.20
CA PHE A 376 14.06 -8.48 9.85
C PHE A 376 13.41 -9.86 9.68
N CYS A 377 14.13 -10.81 9.08
CA CYS A 377 13.62 -12.15 8.79
C CYS A 377 13.66 -13.11 9.98
N GLY A 378 14.28 -12.73 11.10
CA GLY A 378 14.52 -13.64 12.22
C GLY A 378 15.56 -14.71 11.89
N LEU A 379 16.58 -14.33 11.14
CA LEU A 379 17.66 -15.18 10.66
C LEU A 379 19.00 -14.66 11.15
N ARG A 380 20.02 -15.52 11.08
CA ARG A 380 21.42 -15.12 11.09
C ARG A 380 21.86 -14.72 9.68
N PRO A 381 22.83 -13.80 9.52
CA PRO A 381 23.28 -13.35 8.19
C PRO A 381 23.69 -14.48 7.25
N GLU A 382 24.32 -15.55 7.78
CA GLU A 382 24.74 -16.72 7.02
C GLU A 382 23.57 -17.57 6.48
N GLU A 383 22.38 -17.47 7.07
CA GLU A 383 21.19 -18.23 6.67
C GLU A 383 20.42 -17.55 5.52
N VAL A 384 20.67 -16.26 5.27
CA VAL A 384 19.96 -15.49 4.23
C VAL A 384 20.16 -16.10 2.84
N ALA A 385 21.34 -16.63 2.54
CA ALA A 385 21.65 -17.27 1.25
C ALA A 385 20.74 -18.48 0.98
N GLU A 386 20.50 -19.32 1.99
CA GLU A 386 19.61 -20.47 1.89
C GLU A 386 18.18 -20.02 1.56
N HIS A 387 17.65 -19.05 2.31
CA HIS A 387 16.30 -18.55 2.10
C HIS A 387 16.14 -17.81 0.76
N ALA A 388 17.19 -17.11 0.29
CA ALA A 388 17.21 -16.53 -1.04
C ALA A 388 17.21 -17.61 -2.14
N GLY A 389 17.90 -18.72 -1.93
CA GLY A 389 17.82 -19.91 -2.78
C GLY A 389 16.40 -20.50 -2.84
N LEU A 390 15.70 -20.57 -1.70
CA LEU A 390 14.29 -20.99 -1.67
C LEU A 390 13.38 -20.03 -2.45
N LEU A 391 13.64 -18.73 -2.40
CA LEU A 391 12.94 -17.74 -3.22
C LEU A 391 13.21 -17.92 -4.72
N ALA A 392 14.46 -18.15 -5.11
CA ALA A 392 14.81 -18.45 -6.50
C ALA A 392 14.13 -19.75 -6.98
N ALA A 393 14.13 -20.81 -6.18
CA ALA A 393 13.46 -22.08 -6.49
C ALA A 393 11.92 -21.97 -6.58
N ALA A 394 11.32 -21.01 -5.87
CA ALA A 394 9.91 -20.65 -6.01
C ALA A 394 9.64 -19.72 -7.21
N GLY A 395 10.69 -19.32 -7.95
CA GLY A 395 10.65 -18.34 -9.02
C GLY A 395 10.31 -16.93 -8.54
N TRP A 396 10.50 -16.63 -7.25
CA TRP A 396 10.33 -15.28 -6.71
C TRP A 396 11.46 -14.37 -7.19
N LEU A 397 12.69 -14.86 -7.13
CA LEU A 397 13.87 -14.23 -7.73
C LEU A 397 14.07 -14.77 -9.15
N ALA A 398 14.59 -13.93 -10.04
CA ALA A 398 14.85 -14.28 -11.43
C ALA A 398 16.10 -15.16 -11.59
N GLN A 399 17.06 -15.03 -10.66
CA GLN A 399 18.30 -15.79 -10.58
C GLN A 399 18.61 -16.13 -9.12
N GLU A 400 19.62 -16.98 -8.92
CA GLU A 400 20.24 -17.16 -7.61
C GLU A 400 20.77 -15.83 -7.09
N ALA A 401 20.63 -15.62 -5.78
CA ALA A 401 21.07 -14.39 -5.15
C ALA A 401 22.56 -14.45 -4.82
N ASP A 402 23.24 -13.33 -5.03
CA ASP A 402 24.59 -13.10 -4.55
C ASP A 402 24.52 -12.52 -3.13
N THR A 403 25.32 -13.08 -2.22
CA THR A 403 25.41 -12.68 -0.80
C THR A 403 26.82 -12.27 -0.39
N THR A 404 27.70 -12.02 -1.36
CA THR A 404 29.07 -11.56 -1.11
C THR A 404 29.11 -10.16 -0.48
N ASP A 405 30.21 -9.86 0.20
CA ASP A 405 30.49 -8.55 0.81
C ASP A 405 29.42 -8.04 1.79
N GLY A 406 28.72 -8.94 2.48
CA GLY A 406 27.69 -8.54 3.43
C GLY A 406 26.42 -7.97 2.77
N ARG A 407 26.23 -8.18 1.46
CA ARG A 407 25.10 -7.63 0.70
C ARG A 407 24.30 -8.69 -0.03
N LEU A 408 22.98 -8.63 0.06
CA LEU A 408 22.05 -9.41 -0.75
C LEU A 408 21.78 -8.69 -2.08
N ARG A 409 22.27 -9.26 -3.18
CA ARG A 409 22.04 -8.80 -4.55
C ARG A 409 21.22 -9.84 -5.29
N ALA A 410 20.06 -9.42 -5.79
CA ALA A 410 19.23 -10.24 -6.66
C ALA A 410 18.31 -9.37 -7.51
N ARG A 411 17.53 -10.02 -8.36
CA ARG A 411 16.47 -9.40 -9.13
C ARG A 411 15.16 -10.16 -8.93
N LEU A 412 14.07 -9.45 -8.69
CA LEU A 412 12.73 -10.03 -8.68
C LEU A 412 12.38 -10.59 -10.07
N ALA A 413 11.74 -11.75 -10.10
CA ALA A 413 11.19 -12.31 -11.34
C ALA A 413 10.04 -11.44 -11.88
N GLU A 414 9.83 -11.44 -13.21
CA GLU A 414 8.82 -10.62 -13.88
C GLU A 414 7.41 -10.76 -13.26
N ARG A 415 7.02 -11.99 -12.89
CA ARG A 415 5.76 -12.28 -12.18
C ARG A 415 5.59 -11.47 -10.89
N VAL A 416 6.69 -11.18 -10.19
CA VAL A 416 6.69 -10.55 -8.86
C VAL A 416 6.78 -9.03 -8.96
N LEU A 417 7.20 -8.48 -10.11
CA LEU A 417 7.33 -7.03 -10.30
C LEU A 417 6.06 -6.21 -9.96
N PRO A 418 4.82 -6.69 -10.18
CA PRO A 418 3.61 -6.02 -9.70
C PRO A 418 3.57 -5.82 -8.17
N LEU A 419 4.29 -6.64 -7.40
CA LEU A 419 4.40 -6.56 -5.94
C LEU A 419 5.57 -5.67 -5.48
N SER A 420 6.37 -5.11 -6.39
CA SER A 420 7.51 -4.25 -6.03
C SER A 420 7.07 -2.95 -5.33
N GLY A 421 7.82 -2.55 -4.30
CA GLY A 421 7.61 -1.35 -3.50
C GLY A 421 8.30 -0.09 -4.02
N LEU A 422 8.91 -0.15 -5.21
CA LEU A 422 9.51 1.00 -5.92
C LEU A 422 10.47 1.83 -5.03
N LEU A 423 11.66 1.29 -4.76
CA LEU A 423 12.75 2.02 -4.08
C LEU A 423 13.09 3.34 -4.78
#